data_AF-A0A0W0EXW3-F1
#
_entry.id   AF-A0A0W0EXW3-F1
#
_cell.length_a   1.000
_cell.length_b   1.000
_cell.length_c   1.000
_cell.angle_alpha   90.00
_cell.angle_beta   90.00
_cell.angle_gamma   90.00
#
_symmetry.space_group_name_H-M   'P 1'
#
loop_
_entity.id
_entity.type
_entity.pdbx_description
1 polymer ?
#
loop_
_entity_poly.entity_id
_entity_poly.type
_entity_poly.pdbx_seq_one_letter_code
_entity_poly.pdbx_strand_id
1 'polypeptide(L)'
;MATYSAFFYGTLMHPKVLRRVIGVEGKHLQIAPAVLLDYTRHKVKRYVQFAEYPGIIPYPTAREKLLKQDINQDDRCVRGSLVVGLTERDILFLDVFEGSEYQRQKVKAYPLEPLEDMEKYSTKGDGSLVPVHPPPIPEHLPLAVDAETYLYVAPDDLEAELWSFAEFVSQNAYKWYSPDSRAREDIVEVDKLRQELIALQEGFPDFSKYVELETLSEEQFPIEDEQRRVILVGDVHGMDTRLQALLRRLSYDPSTDVLVNVGDIIAKGSHAGSMAVLDFMASNNITAVRGNHDQKVIEWRVWLNWVHSISGGTRWLGSLREKWIAAQKEGEDDVDEWVAKEMKKDRTNKKWWKRIPHGWKLFSDHYEIAAAMTDAQFQYLVSRPLRLHVPSAHTFIVHAGLLASDPERDPWDKRQPLATVPKIPRQPSSRNPILRRLQELAILSKVPQNLDPWVTLNMRSVTKQHKVIRKKGGTPWAKLYNEDMSLCTGFDNELHADGKSRKVELPCRPATVIYGHAAARGLDVKRWTIGLDTGCVYKRRLTALVLGGKYASTYTDTNTYYISEDGLEEDGQEDEVFDIDGKRVRSIVRFGEHGKGKLYSVSCS
;
A
#
# COMPACT_ATOMS: atom_id res chain seq x y z
N MET A 1 -37.46 -3.61 5.30
CA MET A 1 -35.99 -3.80 5.34
C MET A 1 -35.61 -4.02 6.79
N ALA A 2 -34.69 -4.92 7.09
CA ALA A 2 -34.21 -5.09 8.46
C ALA A 2 -33.48 -3.82 8.91
N THR A 3 -33.77 -3.38 10.13
CA THR A 3 -33.08 -2.27 10.78
C THR A 3 -32.31 -2.78 11.99
N TYR A 4 -31.20 -2.14 12.27
CA TYR A 4 -30.26 -2.51 13.32
C TYR A 4 -30.20 -1.40 14.37
N SER A 5 -29.82 -1.80 15.58
CA SER A 5 -29.54 -0.92 16.70
C SER A 5 -28.10 -1.13 17.12
N ALA A 6 -27.34 -0.06 17.36
CA ALA A 6 -25.95 -0.16 17.78
C ALA A 6 -25.63 0.79 18.94
N PHE A 7 -24.74 0.36 19.81
CA PHE A 7 -24.20 1.14 20.92
C PHE A 7 -22.74 1.53 20.61
N PHE A 8 -22.47 2.83 20.62
CA PHE A 8 -21.15 3.40 20.34
C PHE A 8 -20.57 4.04 21.61
N TYR A 9 -19.26 3.88 21.85
CA TYR A 9 -18.61 4.32 23.09
C TYR A 9 -17.28 5.06 22.87
N GLY A 10 -16.91 5.31 21.62
CA GLY A 10 -15.70 6.03 21.19
C GLY A 10 -16.02 7.22 20.29
N THR A 11 -15.27 7.39 19.21
CA THR A 11 -15.41 8.51 18.26
C THR A 11 -16.77 8.53 17.56
N LEU A 12 -17.35 7.35 17.29
CA LEU A 12 -18.67 7.18 16.70
C LEU A 12 -19.84 7.68 17.57
N MET A 13 -19.59 8.00 18.85
CA MET A 13 -20.59 8.68 19.69
C MET A 13 -20.98 10.05 19.15
N HIS A 14 -20.09 10.69 18.37
CA HIS A 14 -20.35 12.01 17.85
C HIS A 14 -21.13 11.94 16.51
N PRO A 15 -22.32 12.57 16.39
CA PRO A 15 -23.14 12.48 15.18
C PRO A 15 -22.43 12.90 13.88
N LYS A 16 -21.58 13.93 13.92
CA LYS A 16 -20.77 14.34 12.75
C LYS A 16 -19.83 13.22 12.26
N VAL A 17 -19.23 12.46 13.17
CA VAL A 17 -18.32 11.35 12.81
C VAL A 17 -19.13 10.18 12.27
N LEU A 18 -20.20 9.79 12.97
CA LEU A 18 -21.09 8.72 12.54
C LEU A 18 -21.65 8.97 11.13
N ARG A 19 -22.19 10.16 10.86
CA ARG A 19 -22.71 10.56 9.53
C ARG A 19 -21.65 10.48 8.44
N ARG A 20 -20.41 10.85 8.75
CA ARG A 20 -19.30 10.78 7.79
C ARG A 20 -19.00 9.32 7.44
N VAL A 21 -18.92 8.45 8.45
CA VAL A 21 -18.65 7.02 8.31
C VAL A 21 -19.73 6.32 7.48
N ILE A 22 -21.01 6.51 7.83
CA ILE A 22 -22.13 5.90 7.08
C ILE A 22 -22.39 6.57 5.72
N GLY A 23 -21.84 7.78 5.51
CA GLY A 23 -21.88 8.50 4.24
C GLY A 23 -23.24 9.07 3.83
N VAL A 24 -24.15 9.26 4.78
CA VAL A 24 -25.47 9.90 4.59
C VAL A 24 -25.79 10.85 5.75
N GLU A 25 -26.77 11.74 5.57
CA GLU A 25 -27.18 12.71 6.61
C GLU A 25 -27.79 12.04 7.85
N GLY A 26 -28.17 10.76 7.76
CA GLY A 26 -28.70 9.99 8.90
C GLY A 26 -30.14 10.36 9.29
N LYS A 27 -30.96 10.84 8.33
CA LYS A 27 -32.35 11.26 8.58
C LYS A 27 -33.25 10.14 9.10
N HIS A 28 -32.88 8.90 8.81
CA HIS A 28 -33.57 7.69 9.23
C HIS A 28 -33.13 7.18 10.61
N LEU A 29 -32.18 7.87 11.27
CA LEU A 29 -31.59 7.44 12.53
C LEU A 29 -32.14 8.23 13.72
N GLN A 30 -32.34 7.51 14.82
CA GLN A 30 -32.61 8.10 16.13
C GLN A 30 -31.45 7.77 17.08
N ILE A 31 -31.15 8.68 17.99
CA ILE A 31 -30.00 8.60 18.90
C ILE A 31 -30.38 9.01 20.31
N ALA A 32 -29.80 8.36 21.32
CA ALA A 32 -29.89 8.75 22.72
C ALA A 32 -28.57 8.46 23.45
N PRO A 33 -28.19 9.26 24.47
CA PRO A 33 -27.20 8.84 25.46
C PRO A 33 -27.61 7.52 26.09
N ALA A 34 -26.66 6.61 26.28
CA ALA A 34 -26.92 5.29 26.83
C ALA A 34 -25.75 4.80 27.68
N VAL A 35 -26.00 3.75 28.45
CA VAL A 35 -24.97 3.03 29.21
C VAL A 35 -25.01 1.55 28.90
N LEU A 36 -23.83 0.93 28.91
CA LEU A 36 -23.63 -0.49 28.81
C LEU A 36 -23.06 -1.01 30.13
N LEU A 37 -23.76 -1.95 30.77
CA LEU A 37 -23.40 -2.50 32.09
C LEU A 37 -22.51 -3.72 31.96
N ASP A 38 -21.63 -3.92 32.94
CA ASP A 38 -20.66 -5.02 33.03
C ASP A 38 -19.59 -5.00 31.92
N TYR A 39 -19.17 -3.79 31.52
CA TYR A 39 -18.05 -3.58 30.60
C TYR A 39 -17.09 -2.54 31.18
N THR A 40 -15.82 -2.65 30.78
CA THR A 40 -14.78 -1.69 31.17
C THR A 40 -14.13 -1.10 29.94
N ARG A 41 -13.77 0.18 30.00
CA ARG A 41 -13.12 0.93 28.92
C ARG A 41 -11.65 1.14 29.24
N HIS A 42 -10.79 0.83 28.27
CA HIS A 42 -9.34 0.91 28.42
C HIS A 42 -8.71 1.64 27.24
N LYS A 43 -7.50 2.17 27.45
CA LYS A 43 -6.65 2.68 26.37
C LYS A 43 -6.02 1.52 25.61
N VAL A 44 -6.00 1.61 24.28
CA VAL A 44 -5.30 0.65 23.43
C VAL A 44 -3.80 1.01 23.40
N LYS A 45 -2.95 0.05 23.77
CA LYS A 45 -1.49 0.16 23.69
C LYS A 45 -1.07 0.13 22.22
N ARG A 46 -0.27 1.10 21.77
CA ARG A 46 0.56 0.94 20.57
C ARG A 46 2.02 1.03 20.97
N TYR A 47 2.87 0.25 20.29
CA TYR A 47 4.27 0.02 20.64
C TYR A 47 5.16 1.27 20.74
N VAL A 48 4.69 2.46 20.29
CA VAL A 48 5.50 3.70 20.27
C VAL A 48 4.74 4.97 20.73
N GLN A 49 3.42 4.89 20.96
CA GLN A 49 2.57 5.97 21.50
C GLN A 49 1.22 5.37 21.94
N PHE A 50 0.47 6.02 22.83
CA PHE A 50 -0.91 5.60 23.13
C PHE A 50 -1.84 5.83 21.93
N ALA A 51 -2.74 4.88 21.65
CA ALA A 51 -3.77 5.08 20.65
C ALA A 51 -4.78 6.13 21.15
N GLU A 52 -5.26 7.00 20.26
CA GLU A 52 -6.25 8.04 20.58
C GLU A 52 -7.71 7.51 20.59
N TYR A 53 -7.91 6.19 20.65
CA TYR A 53 -9.21 5.52 20.59
C TYR A 53 -9.35 4.41 21.65
N PRO A 54 -10.55 4.21 22.23
CA PRO A 54 -10.75 3.27 23.33
C PRO A 54 -11.11 1.85 22.86
N GLY A 55 -10.77 0.85 23.68
CA GLY A 55 -11.32 -0.51 23.57
C GLY A 55 -12.21 -0.82 24.77
N ILE A 56 -13.36 -1.48 24.54
CA ILE A 56 -14.16 -2.06 25.64
C ILE A 56 -14.11 -3.57 25.59
N ILE A 57 -14.13 -4.16 26.77
CA ILE A 57 -14.23 -5.61 26.98
C ILE A 57 -15.19 -5.91 28.15
N PRO A 58 -15.81 -7.10 28.20
CA PRO A 58 -16.62 -7.51 29.34
C PRO A 58 -15.83 -7.44 30.64
N TYR A 59 -16.48 -6.98 31.71
CA TYR A 59 -15.87 -6.85 33.04
C TYR A 59 -15.25 -8.18 33.55
N PRO A 60 -15.89 -9.37 33.39
CA PRO A 60 -15.25 -10.63 33.79
C PRO A 60 -13.89 -10.85 33.13
N THR A 61 -13.77 -10.52 31.83
CA THR A 61 -12.51 -10.61 31.07
C THR A 61 -11.48 -9.61 31.59
N ALA A 62 -11.90 -8.36 31.86
CA ALA A 62 -11.01 -7.34 32.42
C ALA A 62 -10.55 -7.71 33.82
N ARG A 63 -11.41 -8.30 34.65
CA ARG A 63 -11.11 -8.72 36.01
C ARG A 63 -10.05 -9.82 36.05
N GLU A 64 -10.12 -10.76 35.11
CA GLU A 64 -9.15 -11.84 34.99
C GLU A 64 -7.81 -11.35 34.42
N LYS A 65 -7.84 -10.53 33.36
CA LYS A 65 -6.65 -10.24 32.55
C LYS A 65 -5.95 -8.93 32.86
N LEU A 66 -6.66 -7.93 33.35
CA LEU A 66 -6.15 -6.55 33.45
C LEU A 66 -6.19 -5.99 34.87
N LEU A 67 -7.30 -6.18 35.58
CA LEU A 67 -7.56 -5.51 36.85
C LEU A 67 -7.04 -6.33 38.04
N LYS A 68 -6.14 -5.73 38.82
CA LYS A 68 -5.57 -6.36 40.03
C LYS A 68 -6.58 -6.48 41.17
N GLN A 69 -7.52 -5.54 41.27
CA GLN A 69 -8.53 -5.49 42.32
C GLN A 69 -9.93 -5.32 41.75
N ASP A 70 -10.94 -5.53 42.60
CA ASP A 70 -12.31 -5.29 42.21
C ASP A 70 -12.60 -3.78 42.12
N ILE A 71 -13.51 -3.40 41.22
CA ILE A 71 -13.85 -2.00 40.92
C ILE A 71 -15.32 -1.73 41.27
N ASN A 72 -15.68 -0.48 41.54
CA ASN A 72 -17.05 -0.11 41.88
C ASN A 72 -18.00 -0.29 40.68
N GLN A 73 -19.31 -0.19 40.92
CA GLN A 73 -20.32 -0.43 39.87
C GLN A 73 -20.28 0.62 38.74
N ASP A 74 -19.97 1.88 39.05
CA ASP A 74 -19.87 2.93 38.04
C ASP A 74 -18.70 2.68 37.07
N ASP A 75 -17.60 2.12 37.57
CA ASP A 75 -16.42 1.74 36.79
C ASP A 75 -16.65 0.46 35.95
N ARG A 76 -17.70 -0.30 36.25
CA ARG A 76 -18.19 -1.44 35.43
C ARG A 76 -19.22 -1.00 34.39
N CYS A 77 -19.34 0.29 34.14
CA CYS A 77 -20.30 0.84 33.19
C CYS A 77 -19.60 1.67 32.12
N VAL A 78 -19.95 1.44 30.85
CA VAL A 78 -19.46 2.21 29.71
C VAL A 78 -20.55 3.15 29.25
N ARG A 79 -20.31 4.46 29.29
CA ARG A 79 -21.18 5.47 28.68
C ARG A 79 -20.97 5.59 27.18
N GLY A 80 -22.07 5.74 26.45
CA GLY A 80 -22.08 5.74 25.00
C GLY A 80 -23.31 6.42 24.41
N SER A 81 -23.54 6.18 23.13
CA SER A 81 -24.73 6.58 22.40
C SER A 81 -25.38 5.34 21.79
N LEU A 82 -26.67 5.14 22.09
CA LEU A 82 -27.51 4.18 21.41
C LEU A 82 -28.05 4.83 20.13
N VAL A 83 -27.87 4.16 19.00
CA VAL A 83 -28.40 4.57 17.71
C VAL A 83 -29.29 3.47 17.16
N VAL A 84 -30.49 3.82 16.72
CA VAL A 84 -31.44 2.89 16.12
C VAL A 84 -31.82 3.32 14.71
N GLY A 85 -32.28 2.36 13.91
CA GLY A 85 -32.69 2.60 12.52
C GLY A 85 -31.56 2.40 11.51
N LEU A 86 -30.41 1.87 11.93
CA LEU A 86 -29.29 1.59 11.03
C LEU A 86 -29.70 0.58 9.97
N THR A 87 -29.36 0.85 8.71
CA THR A 87 -29.57 -0.10 7.62
C THR A 87 -28.41 -1.10 7.55
N GLU A 88 -28.61 -2.20 6.84
CA GLU A 88 -27.53 -3.16 6.57
C GLU A 88 -26.30 -2.51 5.91
N ARG A 89 -26.52 -1.50 5.05
CA ARG A 89 -25.45 -0.70 4.45
C ARG A 89 -24.70 0.15 5.48
N ASP A 90 -25.41 0.77 6.41
CA ASP A 90 -24.78 1.57 7.48
C ASP A 90 -23.89 0.67 8.35
N ILE A 91 -24.39 -0.51 8.71
CA ILE A 91 -23.68 -1.55 9.48
C ILE A 91 -22.40 -2.01 8.77
N LEU A 92 -22.46 -2.22 7.46
CA LEU A 92 -21.29 -2.62 6.67
C LEU A 92 -20.21 -1.53 6.64
N PHE A 93 -20.57 -0.25 6.55
CA PHE A 93 -19.58 0.83 6.63
C PHE A 93 -18.96 0.95 8.02
N LEU A 94 -19.75 0.67 9.06
CA LEU A 94 -19.27 0.65 10.44
C LEU A 94 -18.30 -0.52 10.67
N ASP A 95 -18.55 -1.70 10.10
CA ASP A 95 -17.59 -2.83 10.16
C ASP A 95 -16.23 -2.48 9.59
N VAL A 96 -16.23 -1.81 8.44
CA VAL A 96 -14.99 -1.41 7.76
C VAL A 96 -14.27 -0.32 8.53
N PHE A 97 -15.01 0.62 9.14
CA PHE A 97 -14.43 1.68 9.97
C PHE A 97 -13.76 1.12 11.23
N GLU A 98 -14.40 0.19 11.92
CA GLU A 98 -13.86 -0.41 13.15
C GLU A 98 -12.72 -1.39 12.83
N GLY A 99 -12.75 -2.02 11.66
CA GLY A 99 -11.68 -2.89 11.18
C GLY A 99 -11.54 -4.18 11.98
N SER A 100 -10.39 -4.85 11.84
CA SER A 100 -10.18 -6.18 12.44
C SER A 100 -9.79 -6.17 13.92
N GLU A 101 -9.49 -4.99 14.49
CA GLU A 101 -9.18 -4.81 15.92
C GLU A 101 -10.41 -5.03 16.80
N TYR A 102 -11.61 -4.93 16.22
CA TYR A 102 -12.87 -5.05 16.92
C TYR A 102 -13.75 -6.15 16.32
N GLN A 103 -14.61 -6.71 17.15
CA GLN A 103 -15.62 -7.67 16.76
C GLN A 103 -17.00 -7.19 17.19
N ARG A 104 -17.94 -7.12 16.25
CA ARG A 104 -19.33 -6.79 16.57
C ARG A 104 -20.01 -7.91 17.35
N GLN A 105 -20.64 -7.55 18.47
CA GLN A 105 -21.30 -8.47 19.39
C GLN A 105 -22.65 -7.90 19.83
N LYS A 106 -23.62 -8.79 20.12
CA LYS A 106 -24.93 -8.38 20.63
C LYS A 106 -24.84 -8.02 22.12
N VAL A 107 -25.49 -6.92 22.48
CA VAL A 107 -25.48 -6.35 23.83
C VAL A 107 -26.85 -5.79 24.21
N LYS A 108 -27.02 -5.54 25.52
CA LYS A 108 -28.17 -4.86 26.09
C LYS A 108 -27.76 -3.44 26.48
N ALA A 109 -28.18 -2.46 25.70
CA ALA A 109 -27.88 -1.05 25.94
C ALA A 109 -29.04 -0.37 26.68
N TYR A 110 -28.73 0.43 27.69
CA TYR A 110 -29.72 1.10 28.53
C TYR A 110 -29.76 2.60 28.15
N PRO A 111 -30.77 3.06 27.39
CA PRO A 111 -30.90 4.47 27.06
C PRO A 111 -31.15 5.28 28.33
N LEU A 112 -30.44 6.40 28.50
CA LEU A 112 -30.58 7.30 29.65
C LEU A 112 -31.62 8.40 29.39
N GLU A 113 -31.93 8.66 28.12
CA GLU A 113 -32.91 9.63 27.65
C GLU A 113 -33.76 9.02 26.51
N PRO A 114 -34.93 9.58 26.19
CA PRO A 114 -35.70 9.16 25.02
C PRO A 114 -34.91 9.30 23.72
N LEU A 115 -35.15 8.40 22.77
CA LEU A 115 -34.57 8.48 21.43
C LEU A 115 -35.06 9.73 20.70
N GLU A 116 -34.12 10.52 20.18
CA GLU A 116 -34.40 11.71 19.39
C GLU A 116 -33.90 11.56 17.94
N ASP A 117 -34.57 12.21 17.01
CA ASP A 117 -34.13 12.24 15.61
C ASP A 117 -32.76 12.88 15.50
N MET A 118 -31.84 12.19 14.81
CA MET A 118 -30.45 12.60 14.72
C MET A 118 -30.28 14.00 14.08
N GLU A 119 -31.22 14.45 13.25
CA GLU A 119 -31.22 15.78 12.63
C GLU A 119 -31.22 16.93 13.64
N LYS A 120 -31.83 16.75 14.82
CA LYS A 120 -31.92 17.78 15.87
C LYS A 120 -30.55 18.21 16.41
N TYR A 121 -29.55 17.34 16.28
CA TYR A 121 -28.18 17.60 16.71
C TYR A 121 -27.32 18.30 15.64
N SER A 122 -27.90 18.70 14.51
CA SER A 122 -27.21 19.41 13.42
C SER A 122 -27.29 20.95 13.52
N THR A 123 -28.20 21.49 14.33
CA THR A 123 -28.57 22.93 14.31
C THR A 123 -28.30 23.67 15.63
N LYS A 124 -28.02 22.95 16.72
CA LYS A 124 -27.55 23.55 17.98
C LYS A 124 -26.03 23.65 17.94
N GLY A 125 -25.49 24.82 18.28
CA GLY A 125 -24.03 25.04 18.41
C GLY A 125 -23.37 23.98 19.29
N ASP A 126 -22.05 23.86 19.17
CA ASP A 126 -21.12 22.81 19.68
C ASP A 126 -21.23 22.38 21.17
N GLY A 127 -22.29 22.74 21.91
CA GLY A 127 -22.70 22.13 23.18
C GLY A 127 -23.25 20.71 22.96
N SER A 128 -22.37 19.74 23.19
CA SER A 128 -22.43 18.34 22.76
C SER A 128 -23.47 17.42 23.43
N LEU A 129 -24.01 16.47 22.65
CA LEU A 129 -24.62 15.19 23.08
C LEU A 129 -23.76 14.38 24.07
N VAL A 130 -22.46 14.65 24.08
CA VAL A 130 -21.43 13.97 24.87
C VAL A 130 -20.89 14.96 25.90
N PRO A 131 -21.59 15.24 27.00
CA PRO A 131 -21.15 16.24 27.98
C PRO A 131 -19.79 15.85 28.58
N VAL A 132 -18.90 16.83 28.74
CA VAL A 132 -17.57 16.63 29.38
C VAL A 132 -17.70 16.05 30.79
N HIS A 133 -18.77 16.42 31.49
CA HIS A 133 -19.15 15.88 32.80
C HIS A 133 -20.58 15.31 32.72
N PRO A 134 -20.74 14.00 32.45
CA PRO A 134 -22.07 13.40 32.42
C PRO A 134 -22.68 13.31 33.83
N PRO A 135 -24.02 13.41 33.97
CA PRO A 135 -24.70 13.20 35.26
C PRO A 135 -24.49 11.76 35.74
N PRO A 136 -24.57 11.46 37.06
CA PRO A 136 -24.44 10.10 37.59
C PRO A 136 -25.45 9.12 36.97
N ILE A 137 -25.14 7.82 36.99
CA ILE A 137 -26.06 6.81 36.45
C ILE A 137 -27.30 6.76 37.37
N PRO A 138 -28.54 6.85 36.84
CA PRO A 138 -29.73 6.75 37.66
C PRO A 138 -29.81 5.40 38.39
N GLU A 139 -30.28 5.39 39.65
CA GLU A 139 -30.46 4.16 40.43
C GLU A 139 -31.44 3.16 39.78
N HIS A 140 -32.37 3.67 38.96
CA HIS A 140 -33.30 2.86 38.18
C HIS A 140 -33.10 3.11 36.69
N LEU A 141 -32.55 2.12 35.99
CA LEU A 141 -32.32 2.19 34.56
C LEU A 141 -33.59 1.87 33.76
N PRO A 142 -33.83 2.55 32.62
CA PRO A 142 -34.90 2.19 31.68
C PRO A 142 -34.74 0.78 31.11
N LEU A 143 -35.77 0.31 30.39
CA LEU A 143 -35.73 -0.99 29.73
C LEU A 143 -34.55 -1.07 28.74
N ALA A 144 -33.78 -2.16 28.82
CA ALA A 144 -32.68 -2.40 27.90
C ALA A 144 -33.18 -2.60 26.46
N VAL A 145 -32.43 -2.04 25.51
CA VAL A 145 -32.62 -2.23 24.07
C VAL A 145 -31.58 -3.23 23.55
N ASP A 146 -32.05 -4.21 22.77
CA ASP A 146 -31.16 -5.07 22.00
C ASP A 146 -30.40 -4.25 20.96
N ALA A 147 -29.08 -4.27 21.07
CA ALA A 147 -28.18 -3.55 20.18
C ALA A 147 -26.93 -4.38 19.89
N GLU A 148 -26.13 -3.90 18.96
CA GLU A 148 -24.80 -4.43 18.69
C GLU A 148 -23.73 -3.41 19.09
N THR A 149 -22.57 -3.87 19.52
CA THR A 149 -21.43 -2.99 19.81
C THR A 149 -20.14 -3.67 19.36
N TYR A 150 -19.10 -2.89 19.15
CA TYR A 150 -17.79 -3.39 18.73
C TYR A 150 -16.96 -3.66 19.97
N LEU A 151 -16.55 -4.90 20.23
CA LEU A 151 -15.69 -5.25 21.36
C LEU A 151 -14.25 -5.41 20.88
N TYR A 152 -13.28 -4.98 21.69
CA TYR A 152 -11.87 -5.10 21.32
C TYR A 152 -11.41 -6.57 21.41
N VAL A 153 -10.73 -7.06 20.38
CA VAL A 153 -10.44 -8.50 20.22
C VAL A 153 -9.27 -8.98 21.10
N ALA A 154 -8.29 -8.12 21.38
CA ALA A 154 -7.03 -8.48 22.03
C ALA A 154 -6.84 -7.79 23.40
N PRO A 155 -7.44 -8.30 24.51
CA PRO A 155 -7.34 -7.67 25.83
C PRO A 155 -5.90 -7.37 26.30
N ASP A 156 -4.92 -8.16 25.89
CA ASP A 156 -3.50 -7.99 26.31
C ASP A 156 -2.90 -6.68 25.79
N ASP A 157 -3.44 -6.16 24.69
CA ASP A 157 -3.07 -4.88 24.09
C ASP A 157 -3.80 -3.69 24.74
N LEU A 158 -4.57 -3.90 25.81
CA LEU A 158 -5.22 -2.84 26.57
C LEU A 158 -4.44 -2.50 27.84
N GLU A 159 -4.43 -1.22 28.21
CA GLU A 159 -3.95 -0.78 29.52
C GLU A 159 -4.80 -1.34 30.67
N ALA A 160 -4.19 -1.50 31.83
CA ALA A 160 -4.90 -1.95 33.03
C ALA A 160 -5.67 -0.81 33.72
N GLU A 161 -5.31 0.45 33.43
CA GLU A 161 -5.97 1.63 33.97
C GLU A 161 -7.23 1.94 33.16
N LEU A 162 -8.33 2.22 33.88
CA LEU A 162 -9.60 2.56 33.26
C LEU A 162 -9.49 3.91 32.57
N TRP A 163 -9.92 3.97 31.32
CA TRP A 163 -10.01 5.24 30.62
C TRP A 163 -11.33 5.91 30.95
N SER A 164 -11.28 6.90 31.83
CA SER A 164 -12.50 7.60 32.24
C SER A 164 -13.16 8.31 31.06
N PHE A 165 -14.50 8.33 31.07
CA PHE A 165 -15.30 9.00 30.04
C PHE A 165 -14.94 10.49 29.93
N ALA A 166 -14.79 11.18 31.07
CA ALA A 166 -14.45 12.61 31.11
C ALA A 166 -13.07 12.91 30.50
N GLU A 167 -12.08 12.06 30.75
CA GLU A 167 -10.74 12.21 30.18
C GLU A 167 -10.75 11.96 28.67
N PHE A 168 -11.46 10.92 28.21
CA PHE A 168 -11.62 10.64 26.78
C PHE A 168 -12.26 11.83 26.03
N VAL A 169 -13.36 12.37 26.56
CA VAL A 169 -14.09 13.48 25.94
C VAL A 169 -13.25 14.76 25.92
N SER A 170 -12.64 15.13 27.05
CA SER A 170 -11.87 16.38 27.18
C SER A 170 -10.59 16.40 26.35
N GLN A 171 -9.87 15.28 26.25
CA GLN A 171 -8.54 15.26 25.63
C GLN A 171 -8.56 14.79 24.17
N ASN A 172 -9.56 14.01 23.75
CA ASN A 172 -9.51 13.30 22.47
C ASN A 172 -10.75 13.42 21.59
N ALA A 173 -11.94 13.72 22.11
CA ALA A 173 -13.12 13.83 21.25
C ALA A 173 -13.05 15.02 20.27
N TYR A 174 -12.68 16.22 20.73
CA TYR A 174 -12.63 17.46 19.92
C TYR A 174 -11.72 17.39 18.69
N LYS A 175 -10.68 16.58 18.81
CA LYS A 175 -9.67 16.26 17.80
C LYS A 175 -10.23 15.61 16.52
N TRP A 176 -11.47 15.10 16.56
CA TRP A 176 -12.15 14.41 15.46
C TRP A 176 -13.25 15.24 14.77
N TYR A 177 -13.68 16.36 15.36
CA TYR A 177 -14.77 17.19 14.83
C TYR A 177 -14.46 18.69 14.69
N SER A 178 -13.24 19.13 15.00
CA SER A 178 -12.79 20.52 14.82
C SER A 178 -12.59 20.87 13.33
N PRO A 179 -13.08 22.03 12.84
CA PRO A 179 -12.87 22.49 11.46
C PRO A 179 -11.40 22.68 11.07
N ASP A 180 -10.53 22.94 12.07
CA ASP A 180 -9.08 23.13 11.90
C ASP A 180 -8.28 21.82 11.87
N SER A 181 -8.97 20.67 11.94
CA SER A 181 -8.33 19.37 11.71
C SER A 181 -7.94 19.25 10.23
N ARG A 182 -6.75 19.74 9.90
CA ARG A 182 -6.05 19.40 8.65
C ARG A 182 -6.21 17.90 8.41
N ALA A 183 -6.73 17.56 7.22
CA ALA A 183 -7.02 16.21 6.73
C ALA A 183 -6.14 15.13 7.38
N ARG A 184 -6.68 14.44 8.38
CA ARG A 184 -6.08 13.23 8.94
C ARG A 184 -6.16 12.11 7.90
N GLU A 185 -5.09 11.33 7.75
CA GLU A 185 -4.99 10.24 6.76
C GLU A 185 -6.04 9.14 6.97
N ASP A 186 -6.37 8.85 8.23
CA ASP A 186 -7.43 7.92 8.66
C ASP A 186 -8.82 8.32 8.11
N ILE A 187 -9.10 9.62 8.04
CA ILE A 187 -10.34 10.13 7.47
C ILE A 187 -10.37 9.99 5.93
N VAL A 188 -9.21 10.15 5.28
CA VAL A 188 -9.06 9.97 3.82
C VAL A 188 -9.18 8.49 3.44
N GLU A 189 -8.67 7.60 4.29
CA GLU A 189 -8.75 6.14 4.12
C GLU A 189 -10.18 5.63 4.26
N VAL A 190 -10.96 6.17 5.22
CA VAL A 190 -12.41 5.90 5.32
C VAL A 190 -13.17 6.41 4.09
N ASP A 191 -12.86 7.61 3.60
CA ASP A 191 -13.48 8.13 2.37
C ASP A 191 -13.12 7.26 1.13
N LYS A 192 -11.91 6.69 1.08
CA LYS A 192 -11.45 5.77 0.03
C LYS A 192 -12.17 4.41 0.11
N LEU A 193 -12.17 3.76 1.27
CA LEU A 193 -12.83 2.48 1.50
C LEU A 193 -14.34 2.57 1.27
N ARG A 194 -14.96 3.69 1.65
CA ARG A 194 -16.37 3.97 1.34
C ARG A 194 -16.61 4.05 -0.15
N GLN A 195 -15.71 4.68 -0.91
CA GLN A 195 -15.81 4.70 -2.37
C GLN A 195 -15.63 3.31 -2.99
N GLU A 196 -14.70 2.50 -2.47
CA GLU A 196 -14.52 1.11 -2.90
C GLU A 196 -15.74 0.24 -2.61
N LEU A 197 -16.40 0.43 -1.47
CA LEU A 197 -17.64 -0.27 -1.12
C LEU A 197 -18.86 0.22 -1.91
N ILE A 198 -18.96 1.52 -2.18
CA ILE A 198 -19.96 2.06 -3.10
C ILE A 198 -19.74 1.49 -4.50
N ALA A 199 -18.48 1.36 -4.92
CA ALA A 199 -18.12 0.74 -6.19
C ALA A 199 -18.58 -0.74 -6.24
N LEU A 200 -18.33 -1.51 -5.18
CA LEU A 200 -18.81 -2.90 -5.04
C LEU A 200 -20.34 -3.02 -5.05
N GLN A 201 -21.07 -2.08 -4.43
CA GLN A 201 -22.54 -2.10 -4.37
C GLN A 201 -23.24 -1.60 -5.64
N GLU A 202 -22.63 -0.69 -6.41
CA GLU A 202 -23.22 -0.15 -7.66
C GLU A 202 -22.80 -0.91 -8.93
N GLY A 203 -22.10 -2.04 -8.80
CA GLY A 203 -21.63 -2.82 -9.94
C GLY A 203 -20.50 -2.13 -10.73
N PHE A 204 -19.68 -1.32 -10.07
CA PHE A 204 -18.46 -0.81 -10.67
C PHE A 204 -17.49 -1.99 -10.89
N PRO A 205 -16.88 -2.10 -12.07
CA PRO A 205 -15.85 -3.09 -12.31
C PRO A 205 -14.64 -2.87 -11.39
N ASP A 206 -13.93 -3.95 -11.06
CA ASP A 206 -12.54 -3.82 -10.62
C ASP A 206 -11.72 -3.18 -11.75
N PHE A 207 -11.46 -1.88 -11.60
CA PHE A 207 -10.63 -1.10 -12.51
C PHE A 207 -9.14 -1.43 -12.36
N SER A 208 -8.73 -1.99 -11.22
CA SER A 208 -7.33 -2.16 -10.90
C SER A 208 -6.73 -3.38 -11.61
N LYS A 209 -7.50 -4.47 -11.74
CA LYS A 209 -7.06 -5.68 -12.44
C LYS A 209 -5.68 -6.16 -11.98
N TYR A 210 -5.42 -6.15 -10.68
CA TYR A 210 -4.10 -6.48 -10.16
C TYR A 210 -3.72 -7.92 -10.50
N VAL A 211 -2.49 -8.09 -10.99
CA VAL A 211 -1.81 -9.38 -11.04
C VAL A 211 -0.73 -9.31 -9.98
N GLU A 212 -0.89 -10.04 -8.88
CA GLU A 212 -0.10 -9.79 -7.66
C GLU A 212 1.37 -10.20 -7.78
N LEU A 213 1.62 -11.38 -8.35
CA LEU A 213 2.92 -12.03 -8.34
C LEU A 213 3.04 -12.97 -9.54
N GLU A 214 4.21 -12.96 -10.17
CA GLU A 214 4.66 -14.00 -11.10
C GLU A 214 6.01 -14.54 -10.63
N THR A 215 6.23 -15.84 -10.78
CA THR A 215 7.50 -16.49 -10.44
C THR A 215 8.20 -16.90 -11.73
N LEU A 216 9.42 -16.39 -11.96
CA LEU A 216 10.19 -16.71 -13.16
C LEU A 216 11.00 -17.99 -12.95
N SER A 217 11.02 -18.84 -13.99
CA SER A 217 11.90 -20.02 -14.04
C SER A 217 13.34 -19.65 -14.44
N GLU A 218 14.25 -20.63 -14.36
CA GLU A 218 15.64 -20.47 -14.81
C GLU A 218 15.74 -20.16 -16.30
N GLU A 219 14.84 -20.70 -17.13
CA GLU A 219 14.80 -20.42 -18.56
C GLU A 219 14.36 -18.98 -18.86
N GLN A 220 13.48 -18.44 -18.01
CA GLN A 220 12.99 -17.06 -18.08
C GLN A 220 13.97 -16.06 -17.43
N PHE A 221 14.87 -16.52 -16.57
CA PHE A 221 15.90 -15.69 -15.92
C PHE A 221 17.27 -16.41 -15.87
N PRO A 222 17.93 -16.60 -17.03
CA PRO A 222 19.07 -17.51 -17.20
C PRO A 222 20.41 -16.86 -16.82
N ILE A 223 20.60 -16.49 -15.55
CA ILE A 223 21.84 -15.83 -15.13
C ILE A 223 23.06 -16.75 -15.01
N GLU A 224 22.85 -18.07 -14.97
CA GLU A 224 23.90 -19.09 -14.93
C GLU A 224 24.33 -19.55 -16.33
N ASP A 225 23.62 -19.13 -17.38
CA ASP A 225 23.97 -19.45 -18.76
C ASP A 225 25.02 -18.47 -19.29
N GLU A 226 26.18 -18.97 -19.71
CA GLU A 226 27.27 -18.16 -20.26
C GLU A 226 26.94 -17.50 -21.61
N GLN A 227 25.95 -18.02 -22.34
CA GLN A 227 25.54 -17.55 -23.66
C GLN A 227 24.32 -16.62 -23.61
N ARG A 228 23.64 -16.56 -22.46
CA ARG A 228 22.44 -15.72 -22.27
C ARG A 228 22.67 -14.71 -21.16
N ARG A 229 22.03 -13.56 -21.27
CA ARG A 229 22.12 -12.52 -20.24
C ARG A 229 20.75 -11.90 -20.00
N VAL A 230 20.56 -11.42 -18.77
CA VAL A 230 19.36 -10.70 -18.37
C VAL A 230 19.67 -9.22 -18.30
N ILE A 231 18.88 -8.41 -18.99
CA ILE A 231 18.99 -6.96 -19.06
C ILE A 231 17.79 -6.35 -18.33
N LEU A 232 18.02 -5.77 -17.16
CA LEU A 232 16.98 -5.10 -16.37
C LEU A 232 17.05 -3.60 -16.59
N VAL A 233 15.97 -2.97 -17.08
CA VAL A 233 15.91 -1.55 -17.42
C VAL A 233 15.04 -0.79 -16.42
N GLY A 234 15.52 0.39 -15.99
CA GLY A 234 14.80 1.36 -15.16
C GLY A 234 13.55 1.97 -15.81
N ASP A 235 12.95 2.95 -15.12
CA ASP A 235 11.74 3.67 -15.56
C ASP A 235 11.96 4.37 -16.92
N VAL A 236 11.12 4.03 -17.90
CA VAL A 236 11.25 4.50 -19.30
C VAL A 236 10.37 5.72 -19.57
N HIS A 237 9.15 5.75 -19.04
CA HIS A 237 8.22 6.87 -19.19
C HIS A 237 8.02 7.33 -20.64
N GLY A 238 7.84 6.39 -21.57
CA GLY A 238 7.62 6.69 -22.99
C GLY A 238 8.84 7.27 -23.72
N MET A 239 10.04 7.20 -23.15
CA MET A 239 11.28 7.69 -23.78
C MET A 239 11.83 6.69 -24.82
N ASP A 240 11.02 6.37 -25.84
CA ASP A 240 11.33 5.35 -26.87
C ASP A 240 12.73 5.55 -27.48
N THR A 241 13.05 6.75 -27.96
CA THR A 241 14.35 7.04 -28.58
C THR A 241 15.54 6.68 -27.69
N ARG A 242 15.37 6.81 -26.36
CA ARG A 242 16.40 6.50 -25.35
C ARG A 242 16.42 5.03 -24.99
N LEU A 243 15.27 4.37 -24.94
CA LEU A 243 15.21 2.91 -24.85
C LEU A 243 15.94 2.27 -26.04
N GLN A 244 15.64 2.69 -27.27
CA GLN A 244 16.31 2.19 -28.47
C GLN A 244 17.83 2.47 -28.47
N ALA A 245 18.24 3.65 -27.96
CA ALA A 245 19.67 3.97 -27.82
C ALA A 245 20.37 3.05 -26.81
N LEU A 246 19.74 2.74 -25.68
CA LEU A 246 20.26 1.82 -24.69
C LEU A 246 20.37 0.39 -25.24
N LEU A 247 19.34 -0.10 -25.92
CA LEU A 247 19.34 -1.42 -26.55
C LEU A 247 20.43 -1.54 -27.62
N ARG A 248 20.64 -0.51 -28.46
CA ARG A 248 21.77 -0.46 -29.41
C ARG A 248 23.12 -0.47 -28.69
N ARG A 249 23.26 0.31 -27.62
CA ARG A 249 24.51 0.37 -26.83
C ARG A 249 24.86 -0.98 -26.21
N LEU A 250 23.84 -1.77 -25.86
CA LEU A 250 23.96 -3.13 -25.32
C LEU A 250 24.14 -4.19 -26.40
N SER A 251 23.92 -3.84 -27.68
CA SER A 251 23.79 -4.81 -28.79
C SER A 251 22.75 -5.89 -28.42
N TYR A 252 21.56 -5.44 -28.01
CA TYR A 252 20.47 -6.32 -27.59
C TYR A 252 20.05 -7.26 -28.72
N ASP A 253 20.01 -8.56 -28.43
CA ASP A 253 19.51 -9.61 -29.32
C ASP A 253 18.41 -10.43 -28.63
N PRO A 254 17.14 -10.33 -29.06
CA PRO A 254 16.03 -11.05 -28.42
C PRO A 254 16.12 -12.58 -28.52
N SER A 255 17.02 -13.14 -29.35
CA SER A 255 17.23 -14.58 -29.45
C SER A 255 18.09 -15.15 -28.32
N THR A 256 18.93 -14.32 -27.70
CA THR A 256 19.85 -14.73 -26.62
C THR A 256 19.63 -13.95 -25.33
N ASP A 257 19.18 -12.70 -25.42
CA ASP A 257 19.01 -11.80 -24.29
C ASP A 257 17.57 -11.86 -23.74
N VAL A 258 17.46 -11.80 -22.41
CA VAL A 258 16.18 -11.58 -21.73
C VAL A 258 16.09 -10.12 -21.31
N LEU A 259 15.07 -9.41 -21.77
CA LEU A 259 14.80 -8.04 -21.35
C LEU A 259 13.73 -8.01 -20.26
N VAL A 260 14.02 -7.30 -19.16
CA VAL A 260 13.10 -7.08 -18.03
C VAL A 260 12.98 -5.60 -17.72
N ASN A 261 11.78 -5.08 -17.51
CA ASN A 261 11.57 -3.68 -17.09
C ASN A 261 11.02 -3.58 -15.66
N VAL A 262 11.47 -2.57 -14.90
CA VAL A 262 11.07 -2.37 -13.50
C VAL A 262 9.80 -1.52 -13.31
N GLY A 263 9.04 -1.30 -14.37
CA GLY A 263 7.78 -0.54 -14.38
C GLY A 263 7.96 0.92 -14.80
N ASP A 264 6.84 1.64 -14.82
CA ASP A 264 6.74 3.00 -15.36
C ASP A 264 7.27 3.05 -16.80
N ILE A 265 6.67 2.18 -17.61
CA ILE A 265 6.97 2.00 -19.03
C ILE A 265 6.48 3.23 -19.82
N ILE A 266 5.31 3.76 -19.46
CA ILE A 266 4.58 4.81 -20.18
C ILE A 266 4.27 6.04 -19.30
N ALA A 267 3.65 7.05 -19.92
CA ALA A 267 3.27 8.35 -19.35
C ALA A 267 4.46 9.25 -18.95
N LYS A 268 4.19 10.53 -18.65
CA LYS A 268 5.15 11.64 -18.41
C LYS A 268 5.96 12.07 -19.63
N GLY A 269 6.44 11.13 -20.44
CA GLY A 269 7.05 11.43 -21.74
C GLY A 269 6.00 11.91 -22.75
N SER A 270 6.37 12.00 -24.03
CA SER A 270 5.40 12.33 -25.06
C SER A 270 4.38 11.20 -25.24
N HIS A 271 3.14 11.55 -25.60
CA HIS A 271 2.11 10.56 -25.92
C HIS A 271 2.57 9.59 -27.01
N ALA A 272 3.14 10.11 -28.11
CA ALA A 272 3.69 9.28 -29.19
C ALA A 272 4.81 8.35 -28.71
N GLY A 273 5.68 8.83 -27.82
CA GLY A 273 6.72 8.00 -27.22
C GLY A 273 6.16 6.90 -26.32
N SER A 274 5.14 7.20 -25.51
CA SER A 274 4.44 6.20 -24.72
C SER A 274 3.81 5.10 -25.60
N MET A 275 3.16 5.47 -26.70
CA MET A 275 2.58 4.52 -27.64
C MET A 275 3.66 3.67 -28.33
N ALA A 276 4.80 4.26 -28.71
CA ALA A 276 5.91 3.54 -29.34
C ALA A 276 6.57 2.53 -28.38
N VAL A 277 6.83 2.94 -27.13
CA VAL A 277 7.35 2.01 -26.10
C VAL A 277 6.34 0.89 -25.86
N LEU A 278 5.06 1.20 -25.69
CA LEU A 278 4.03 0.19 -25.43
C LEU A 278 3.92 -0.81 -26.60
N ASP A 279 4.04 -0.34 -27.83
CA ASP A 279 4.07 -1.19 -29.03
C ASP A 279 5.26 -2.14 -29.05
N PHE A 280 6.47 -1.64 -28.77
CA PHE A 280 7.68 -2.46 -28.65
C PHE A 280 7.53 -3.52 -27.55
N MET A 281 7.05 -3.11 -26.37
CA MET A 281 6.93 -3.98 -25.21
C MET A 281 5.90 -5.10 -25.45
N ALA A 282 4.74 -4.75 -26.03
CA ALA A 282 3.68 -5.71 -26.33
C ALA A 282 4.05 -6.66 -27.47
N SER A 283 4.62 -6.15 -28.57
CA SER A 283 4.98 -6.95 -29.75
C SER A 283 6.06 -7.99 -29.47
N ASN A 284 6.91 -7.73 -28.45
CA ASN A 284 7.98 -8.65 -28.03
C ASN A 284 7.65 -9.38 -26.71
N ASN A 285 6.45 -9.17 -26.14
CA ASN A 285 6.03 -9.71 -24.84
C ASN A 285 7.10 -9.56 -23.74
N ILE A 286 7.70 -8.36 -23.62
CA ILE A 286 8.81 -8.10 -22.71
C ILE A 286 8.40 -8.32 -21.25
N THR A 287 9.23 -8.99 -20.46
CA THR A 287 8.95 -9.22 -19.03
C THR A 287 9.00 -7.88 -18.28
N ALA A 288 8.03 -7.61 -17.40
CA ALA A 288 8.02 -6.37 -16.64
C ALA A 288 7.17 -6.48 -15.37
N VAL A 289 7.46 -5.64 -14.39
CA VAL A 289 6.48 -5.31 -13.34
C VAL A 289 5.71 -4.04 -13.72
N ARG A 290 4.51 -3.86 -13.16
CA ARG A 290 3.76 -2.60 -13.32
C ARG A 290 4.33 -1.51 -12.44
N GLY A 291 4.47 -0.31 -13.01
CA GLY A 291 4.66 0.92 -12.25
C GLY A 291 3.37 1.64 -11.90
N ASN A 292 3.47 2.67 -11.06
CA ASN A 292 2.28 3.41 -10.63
C ASN A 292 1.65 4.21 -11.79
N HIS A 293 2.44 4.61 -12.80
CA HIS A 293 1.92 5.24 -14.00
C HIS A 293 1.22 4.23 -14.91
N ASP A 294 1.81 3.06 -15.10
CA ASP A 294 1.21 1.96 -15.88
C ASP A 294 -0.16 1.57 -15.30
N GLN A 295 -0.22 1.43 -13.97
CA GLN A 295 -1.45 1.09 -13.24
C GLN A 295 -2.57 2.12 -13.45
N LYS A 296 -2.24 3.42 -13.50
CA LYS A 296 -3.22 4.48 -13.78
C LYS A 296 -3.76 4.42 -15.21
N VAL A 297 -2.95 4.01 -16.17
CA VAL A 297 -3.43 3.82 -17.54
C VAL A 297 -4.36 2.61 -17.65
N ILE A 298 -4.05 1.49 -16.98
CA ILE A 298 -4.93 0.31 -16.91
C ILE A 298 -6.29 0.70 -16.32
N GLU A 299 -6.28 1.35 -15.16
CA GLU A 299 -7.45 1.86 -14.47
C GLU A 299 -8.35 2.68 -15.42
N TRP A 300 -7.76 3.63 -16.16
CA TRP A 300 -8.48 4.41 -17.17
C TRP A 300 -9.04 3.58 -18.31
N ARG A 301 -8.29 2.59 -18.82
CA ARG A 301 -8.76 1.75 -19.92
C ARG A 301 -9.95 0.88 -19.51
N VAL A 302 -9.93 0.30 -18.31
CA VAL A 302 -11.08 -0.48 -17.79
C VAL A 302 -12.29 0.44 -17.58
N TRP A 303 -12.08 1.65 -17.05
CA TRP A 303 -13.15 2.63 -16.90
C TRP A 303 -13.76 3.04 -18.24
N LEU A 304 -12.93 3.31 -19.25
CA LEU A 304 -13.38 3.64 -20.61
C LEU A 304 -14.24 2.52 -21.19
N ASN A 305 -13.75 1.27 -21.13
CA ASN A 305 -14.48 0.10 -21.59
C ASN A 305 -15.86 -0.02 -20.90
N TRP A 306 -15.89 0.21 -19.58
CA TRP A 306 -17.13 0.18 -18.82
C TRP A 306 -18.10 1.28 -19.22
N VAL A 307 -17.64 2.53 -19.34
CA VAL A 307 -18.51 3.64 -19.76
C VAL A 307 -19.04 3.39 -21.17
N HIS A 308 -18.23 2.90 -22.09
CA HIS A 308 -18.67 2.52 -23.43
C HIS A 308 -19.71 1.39 -23.43
N SER A 309 -19.65 0.46 -22.46
CA SER A 309 -20.64 -0.61 -22.34
C SER A 309 -22.02 -0.15 -21.85
N ILE A 310 -22.10 1.00 -21.19
CA ILE A 310 -23.36 1.54 -20.66
C ILE A 310 -24.07 2.35 -21.74
N SER A 311 -25.37 2.09 -21.92
CA SER A 311 -26.21 2.84 -22.88
C SER A 311 -26.11 4.36 -22.65
N GLY A 312 -25.71 5.07 -23.71
CA GLY A 312 -25.50 6.52 -23.72
C GLY A 312 -24.12 6.98 -23.26
N GLY A 313 -23.26 6.11 -22.73
CA GLY A 313 -21.92 6.47 -22.26
C GLY A 313 -21.00 6.91 -23.39
N THR A 314 -20.97 6.17 -24.50
CA THR A 314 -20.22 6.56 -25.72
C THR A 314 -20.63 7.92 -26.25
N ARG A 315 -21.94 8.22 -26.28
CA ARG A 315 -22.45 9.52 -26.74
C ARG A 315 -22.02 10.65 -25.81
N TRP A 316 -22.09 10.44 -24.49
CA TRP A 316 -21.68 11.43 -23.52
C TRP A 316 -20.17 11.71 -23.58
N LEU A 317 -19.34 10.66 -23.59
CA LEU A 317 -17.88 10.80 -23.71
C LEU A 317 -17.48 11.50 -25.02
N GLY A 318 -18.10 11.11 -26.15
CA GLY A 318 -17.85 11.74 -27.44
C GLY A 318 -18.17 13.23 -27.45
N SER A 319 -19.35 13.60 -26.94
CA SER A 319 -19.75 15.00 -26.82
C SER A 319 -18.81 15.80 -25.92
N LEU A 320 -18.37 15.20 -24.81
CA LEU A 320 -17.44 15.86 -23.89
C LEU A 320 -16.06 16.06 -24.53
N ARG A 321 -15.59 15.09 -25.32
CA ARG A 321 -14.34 15.18 -26.08
C ARG A 321 -14.39 16.27 -27.16
N GLU A 322 -15.50 16.38 -27.88
CA GLU A 322 -15.68 17.46 -28.88
C GLU A 322 -15.59 18.84 -28.24
N LYS A 323 -16.22 19.03 -27.08
CA LYS A 323 -16.11 20.28 -26.32
C LYS A 323 -14.70 20.57 -25.86
N TRP A 324 -13.97 19.55 -25.41
CA TRP A 324 -12.56 19.71 -25.01
C TRP A 324 -11.69 20.14 -26.19
N ILE A 325 -11.82 19.48 -27.35
CA ILE A 325 -11.09 19.84 -28.57
C ILE A 325 -11.43 21.27 -29.01
N ALA A 326 -12.70 21.69 -28.89
CA ALA A 326 -13.09 23.07 -29.20
C ALA A 326 -12.42 24.08 -28.25
N ALA A 327 -12.42 23.81 -26.94
CA ALA A 327 -11.77 24.67 -25.96
C ALA A 327 -10.26 24.79 -26.18
N GLN A 328 -9.60 23.68 -26.56
CA GLN A 328 -8.17 23.70 -26.90
C GLN A 328 -7.88 24.61 -28.11
N LYS A 329 -8.76 24.64 -29.11
CA LYS A 329 -8.63 25.56 -30.26
C LYS A 329 -8.82 27.03 -29.87
N GLU A 330 -9.56 27.28 -28.81
CA GLU A 330 -9.77 28.62 -28.24
C GLU A 330 -8.64 29.03 -27.27
N GLY A 331 -7.64 28.17 -27.05
CA GLY A 331 -6.46 28.45 -26.24
C GLY A 331 -6.52 27.94 -24.81
N GLU A 332 -7.51 27.13 -24.43
CA GLU A 332 -7.53 26.44 -23.13
C GLU A 332 -6.50 25.31 -23.11
N ASP A 333 -5.60 25.32 -22.14
CA ASP A 333 -4.55 24.32 -21.96
C ASP A 333 -4.59 23.63 -20.58
N ASP A 334 -5.36 24.16 -19.62
CA ASP A 334 -5.57 23.53 -18.31
C ASP A 334 -6.78 22.58 -18.34
N VAL A 335 -6.48 21.32 -18.60
CA VAL A 335 -7.48 20.24 -18.63
C VAL A 335 -8.21 20.07 -17.30
N ASP A 336 -7.53 20.25 -16.17
CA ASP A 336 -8.14 20.03 -14.84
C ASP A 336 -9.14 21.14 -14.52
N GLU A 337 -8.73 22.39 -14.78
CA GLU A 337 -9.59 23.55 -14.60
C GLU A 337 -10.81 23.48 -15.54
N TRP A 338 -10.58 23.12 -16.81
CA TRP A 338 -11.64 22.98 -17.79
C TRP A 338 -12.65 21.90 -17.40
N VAL A 339 -12.18 20.70 -17.03
CA VAL A 339 -13.05 19.58 -16.60
C VAL A 339 -13.87 19.99 -15.37
N ALA A 340 -13.27 20.69 -14.40
CA ALA A 340 -13.98 21.16 -13.21
C ALA A 340 -15.07 22.20 -13.53
N LYS A 341 -14.81 23.12 -14.49
CA LYS A 341 -15.81 24.08 -14.99
C LYS A 341 -16.94 23.35 -15.70
N GLU A 342 -16.62 22.39 -16.58
CA GLU A 342 -17.61 21.68 -17.38
C GLU A 342 -18.51 20.79 -16.50
N MET A 343 -17.93 20.10 -15.50
CA MET A 343 -18.69 19.31 -14.51
C MET A 343 -19.73 20.16 -13.76
N LYS A 344 -19.42 21.42 -13.44
CA LYS A 344 -20.36 22.34 -12.77
C LYS A 344 -21.47 22.81 -13.72
N LYS A 345 -21.14 23.03 -15.00
CA LYS A 345 -22.09 23.50 -16.03
C LYS A 345 -23.06 22.40 -16.47
N ASP A 346 -22.58 21.17 -16.64
CA ASP A 346 -23.32 20.05 -17.22
C ASP A 346 -24.27 19.37 -16.22
N ARG A 347 -25.35 20.08 -15.86
CA ARG A 347 -26.32 19.63 -14.86
C ARG A 347 -27.17 18.43 -15.30
N THR A 348 -27.30 18.18 -16.60
CA THR A 348 -28.15 17.12 -17.17
C THR A 348 -27.44 15.75 -17.14
N ASN A 349 -26.11 15.73 -17.18
CA ASN A 349 -25.30 14.50 -17.16
C ASN A 349 -24.65 14.21 -15.81
N LYS A 350 -25.17 14.74 -14.68
CA LYS A 350 -24.63 14.49 -13.33
C LYS A 350 -24.34 13.01 -13.03
N LYS A 351 -25.16 12.10 -13.58
CA LYS A 351 -24.95 10.65 -13.42
C LYS A 351 -23.63 10.16 -14.01
N TRP A 352 -23.11 10.80 -15.07
CA TRP A 352 -21.85 10.41 -15.72
C TRP A 352 -20.66 10.99 -14.98
N TRP A 353 -20.75 12.25 -14.55
CA TRP A 353 -19.74 12.88 -13.71
C TRP A 353 -19.50 12.12 -12.39
N LYS A 354 -20.57 11.59 -11.77
CA LYS A 354 -20.47 10.73 -10.58
C LYS A 354 -19.77 9.38 -10.81
N ARG A 355 -19.63 8.95 -12.06
CA ARG A 355 -18.96 7.68 -12.41
C ARG A 355 -17.45 7.83 -12.57
N ILE A 356 -16.92 9.05 -12.63
CA ILE A 356 -15.47 9.28 -12.62
C ILE A 356 -15.00 9.11 -11.17
N PRO A 357 -14.07 8.19 -10.88
CA PRO A 357 -13.57 8.02 -9.53
C PRO A 357 -12.92 9.30 -8.98
N HIS A 358 -12.95 9.49 -7.67
CA HIS A 358 -12.42 10.70 -7.06
C HIS A 358 -10.91 10.85 -7.32
N GLY A 359 -10.48 12.07 -7.69
CA GLY A 359 -9.09 12.39 -7.98
C GLY A 359 -8.59 11.95 -9.36
N TRP A 360 -9.44 11.29 -10.16
CA TRP A 360 -9.12 10.95 -11.54
C TRP A 360 -9.31 12.18 -12.44
N LYS A 361 -8.33 12.41 -13.32
CA LYS A 361 -8.26 13.54 -14.23
C LYS A 361 -8.63 13.12 -15.65
N LEU A 362 -9.87 13.37 -16.06
CA LEU A 362 -10.34 13.07 -17.41
C LEU A 362 -9.53 13.86 -18.44
N PHE A 363 -9.20 13.26 -19.59
CA PHE A 363 -8.33 13.85 -20.62
C PHE A 363 -6.88 14.17 -20.17
N SER A 364 -6.45 13.65 -19.02
CA SER A 364 -5.02 13.64 -18.65
C SER A 364 -4.20 12.75 -19.59
N ASP A 365 -2.87 12.87 -19.52
CA ASP A 365 -1.94 12.01 -20.28
C ASP A 365 -2.25 10.50 -20.10
N HIS A 366 -2.51 10.06 -18.86
CA HIS A 366 -2.91 8.67 -18.59
C HIS A 366 -4.21 8.26 -19.29
N TYR A 367 -5.20 9.17 -19.31
CA TYR A 367 -6.46 8.95 -20.01
C TYR A 367 -6.23 8.86 -21.52
N GLU A 368 -5.44 9.76 -22.09
CA GLU A 368 -5.20 9.79 -23.53
C GLU A 368 -4.48 8.52 -24.00
N ILE A 369 -3.47 8.05 -23.25
CA ILE A 369 -2.80 6.78 -23.55
C ILE A 369 -3.78 5.60 -23.46
N ALA A 370 -4.63 5.57 -22.43
CA ALA A 370 -5.66 4.54 -22.27
C ALA A 370 -6.69 4.56 -23.41
N ALA A 371 -7.07 5.74 -23.89
CA ALA A 371 -7.98 5.87 -25.02
C ALA A 371 -7.34 5.44 -26.35
N ALA A 372 -6.05 5.72 -26.54
CA ALA A 372 -5.33 5.44 -27.79
C ALA A 372 -4.85 3.98 -27.92
N MET A 373 -4.59 3.27 -26.82
CA MET A 373 -4.03 1.92 -26.87
C MET A 373 -4.96 0.89 -27.55
N THR A 374 -4.33 -0.07 -28.23
CA THR A 374 -5.02 -1.23 -28.80
C THR A 374 -5.36 -2.25 -27.71
N ASP A 375 -6.28 -3.17 -28.01
CA ASP A 375 -6.61 -4.24 -27.07
C ASP A 375 -5.41 -5.18 -26.80
N ALA A 376 -4.56 -5.44 -27.80
CA ALA A 376 -3.35 -6.24 -27.61
C ALA A 376 -2.36 -5.57 -26.63
N GLN A 377 -2.15 -4.25 -26.79
CA GLN A 377 -1.32 -3.46 -25.88
C GLN A 377 -1.91 -3.43 -24.47
N PHE A 378 -3.23 -3.31 -24.35
CA PHE A 378 -3.93 -3.37 -23.06
C PHE A 378 -3.78 -4.74 -22.39
N GLN A 379 -3.98 -5.84 -23.13
CA GLN A 379 -3.82 -7.20 -22.60
C GLN A 379 -2.38 -7.45 -22.14
N TYR A 380 -1.39 -6.99 -22.90
CA TYR A 380 0.00 -7.02 -22.47
C TYR A 380 0.18 -6.30 -21.13
N LEU A 381 -0.25 -5.04 -21.02
CA LEU A 381 -0.03 -4.23 -19.83
C LEU A 381 -0.76 -4.80 -18.60
N VAL A 382 -2.01 -5.28 -18.77
CA VAL A 382 -2.79 -5.95 -17.72
C VAL A 382 -2.20 -7.32 -17.35
N SER A 383 -1.47 -7.99 -18.22
CA SER A 383 -0.84 -9.26 -17.82
C SER A 383 0.39 -9.07 -16.92
N ARG A 384 1.00 -7.87 -16.88
CA ARG A 384 2.21 -7.65 -16.08
C ARG A 384 1.90 -7.70 -14.58
N PRO A 385 2.68 -8.40 -13.76
CA PRO A 385 2.48 -8.48 -12.31
C PRO A 385 2.95 -7.22 -11.57
N LEU A 386 2.55 -7.07 -10.31
CA LEU A 386 3.11 -6.06 -9.39
C LEU A 386 4.53 -6.44 -8.93
N ARG A 387 4.83 -7.74 -8.87
CA ARG A 387 6.07 -8.30 -8.32
C ARG A 387 6.51 -9.51 -9.13
N LEU A 388 7.81 -9.61 -9.38
CA LEU A 388 8.44 -10.83 -9.88
C LEU A 388 9.26 -11.47 -8.76
N HIS A 389 9.09 -12.77 -8.58
CA HIS A 389 9.96 -13.59 -7.72
C HIS A 389 10.83 -14.48 -8.60
N VAL A 390 12.14 -14.46 -8.36
CA VAL A 390 13.13 -15.24 -9.12
C VAL A 390 13.89 -16.13 -8.14
N PRO A 391 13.39 -17.36 -7.87
CA PRO A 391 13.99 -18.24 -6.87
C PRO A 391 15.42 -18.66 -7.20
N SER A 392 15.74 -18.90 -8.47
CA SER A 392 17.08 -19.29 -8.91
C SER A 392 18.12 -18.19 -8.65
N ALA A 393 17.71 -16.93 -8.77
CA ALA A 393 18.56 -15.78 -8.52
C ALA A 393 18.43 -15.19 -7.10
N HIS A 394 17.56 -15.77 -6.27
CA HIS A 394 17.24 -15.28 -4.93
C HIS A 394 16.94 -13.78 -4.87
N THR A 395 16.07 -13.39 -5.80
CA THR A 395 15.84 -11.98 -6.13
C THR A 395 14.36 -11.68 -6.33
N PHE A 396 14.00 -10.45 -5.98
CA PHE A 396 12.71 -9.86 -6.30
C PHE A 396 12.89 -8.69 -7.26
N ILE A 397 11.95 -8.51 -8.17
CA ILE A 397 11.84 -7.31 -9.00
C ILE A 397 10.50 -6.68 -8.68
N VAL A 398 10.52 -5.41 -8.29
CA VAL A 398 9.35 -4.65 -7.84
C VAL A 398 9.48 -3.21 -8.34
N HIS A 399 8.38 -2.49 -8.53
CA HIS A 399 8.48 -1.13 -9.02
C HIS A 399 9.02 -0.16 -7.95
N ALA A 400 8.33 -0.01 -6.81
CA ALA A 400 8.71 0.98 -5.80
C ALA A 400 9.55 0.39 -4.66
N GLY A 401 9.18 -0.79 -4.16
CA GLY A 401 9.94 -1.46 -3.10
C GLY A 401 9.25 -2.66 -2.46
N LEU A 402 10.01 -3.32 -1.58
CA LEU A 402 9.60 -4.50 -0.81
C LEU A 402 10.24 -4.40 0.58
N LEU A 403 9.48 -4.67 1.65
CA LEU A 403 10.03 -4.73 3.00
C LEU A 403 10.42 -6.17 3.35
N ALA A 404 11.56 -6.35 4.00
CA ALA A 404 12.04 -7.66 4.43
C ALA A 404 11.33 -8.16 5.69
N SER A 405 10.89 -7.24 6.54
CA SER A 405 10.23 -7.48 7.82
C SER A 405 9.06 -6.52 8.02
N ASP A 406 8.11 -6.89 8.87
CA ASP A 406 7.02 -6.01 9.30
C ASP A 406 7.60 -4.91 10.20
N PRO A 407 7.53 -3.63 9.78
CA PRO A 407 8.12 -2.54 10.54
C PRO A 407 7.43 -2.34 11.90
N GLU A 408 6.19 -2.79 12.09
CA GLU A 408 5.47 -2.67 13.36
C GLU A 408 5.92 -3.67 14.42
N ARG A 409 6.83 -4.59 14.06
CA ARG A 409 7.30 -5.67 14.93
C ARG A 409 8.79 -5.55 15.17
N ASP A 410 9.18 -6.03 16.34
CA ASP A 410 10.58 -6.26 16.66
C ASP A 410 11.20 -7.24 15.64
N PRO A 411 12.44 -7.02 15.15
CA PRO A 411 13.07 -7.87 14.15
C PRO A 411 13.18 -9.37 14.52
N TRP A 412 13.09 -9.70 15.81
CA TRP A 412 13.18 -11.06 16.33
C TRP A 412 11.83 -11.66 16.74
N ASP A 413 10.72 -10.95 16.53
CA ASP A 413 9.39 -11.50 16.75
C ASP A 413 9.23 -12.75 15.86
N LYS A 414 8.78 -13.87 16.44
CA LYS A 414 8.63 -15.16 15.72
C LYS A 414 7.69 -15.09 14.53
N ARG A 415 6.86 -14.04 14.43
CA ARG A 415 5.99 -13.76 13.29
C ARG A 415 6.73 -13.12 12.12
N GLN A 416 7.91 -12.54 12.35
CA GLN A 416 8.76 -12.01 11.28
C GLN A 416 9.20 -13.12 10.33
N PRO A 417 9.26 -12.84 9.02
CA PRO A 417 9.66 -13.83 8.03
C PRO A 417 11.13 -14.26 8.18
N LEU A 418 11.98 -13.40 8.75
CA LEU A 418 13.42 -13.64 8.91
C LEU A 418 13.83 -14.21 10.28
N ALA A 419 12.95 -14.12 11.29
CA ALA A 419 13.29 -14.47 12.68
C ALA A 419 13.20 -15.97 12.98
N THR A 420 12.65 -16.79 12.07
CA THR A 420 12.48 -18.23 12.28
C THR A 420 12.84 -19.03 11.05
N VAL A 421 13.54 -20.15 11.24
CA VAL A 421 13.79 -21.11 10.16
C VAL A 421 12.47 -21.76 9.74
N PRO A 422 12.09 -21.72 8.46
CA PRO A 422 10.89 -22.39 7.98
C PRO A 422 10.88 -23.89 8.33
N LYS A 423 9.72 -24.39 8.76
CA LYS A 423 9.56 -25.83 9.07
C LYS A 423 9.28 -26.60 7.79
N ILE A 424 10.06 -27.66 7.53
CA ILE A 424 9.84 -28.58 6.39
C ILE A 424 9.30 -29.91 6.94
N PRO A 425 8.20 -30.47 6.39
CA PRO A 425 7.59 -31.71 6.90
C PRO A 425 8.45 -32.97 6.74
N ARG A 426 9.42 -32.97 5.82
CA ARG A 426 10.30 -34.11 5.49
C ARG A 426 11.74 -33.63 5.39
N GLN A 427 12.71 -34.50 5.72
CA GLN A 427 14.13 -34.20 5.49
C GLN A 427 14.46 -34.42 4.01
N PRO A 428 14.64 -33.35 3.20
CA PRO A 428 15.04 -33.48 1.81
C PRO A 428 16.56 -33.71 1.71
N SER A 429 17.02 -34.20 0.56
CA SER A 429 18.46 -34.35 0.26
C SER A 429 19.23 -33.02 0.24
N SER A 430 18.56 -31.90 -0.07
CA SER A 430 19.11 -30.54 0.03
C SER A 430 18.11 -29.61 0.74
N ARG A 431 18.46 -29.19 1.95
CA ARG A 431 17.57 -28.42 2.84
C ARG A 431 17.56 -26.92 2.53
N ASN A 432 18.71 -26.34 2.20
CA ASN A 432 18.89 -24.88 2.10
C ASN A 432 18.11 -24.20 0.96
N PRO A 433 18.07 -24.72 -0.28
CA PRO A 433 17.29 -24.11 -1.36
C PRO A 433 15.80 -24.04 -1.05
N ILE A 434 15.25 -25.09 -0.42
CA ILE A 434 13.85 -25.14 -0.01
C ILE A 434 13.57 -24.14 1.11
N LEU A 435 14.42 -24.08 2.13
CA LEU A 435 14.29 -23.11 3.22
C LEU A 435 14.34 -21.68 2.71
N ARG A 436 15.26 -21.39 1.79
CA ARG A 436 15.39 -20.06 1.18
C ARG A 436 14.15 -19.68 0.40
N ARG A 437 13.63 -20.57 -0.43
CA ARG A 437 12.37 -20.34 -1.14
C ARG A 437 11.19 -20.09 -0.19
N LEU A 438 11.08 -20.86 0.90
CA LEU A 438 10.04 -20.67 1.91
C LEU A 438 10.19 -19.32 2.64
N GLN A 439 11.42 -18.90 2.94
CA GLN A 439 11.71 -17.60 3.53
C GLN A 439 11.31 -16.46 2.58
N GLU A 440 11.68 -16.54 1.30
CA GLU A 440 11.33 -15.56 0.27
C GLU A 440 9.81 -15.43 0.10
N LEU A 441 9.09 -16.56 0.06
CA LEU A 441 7.63 -16.55 0.07
C LEU A 441 7.04 -15.96 1.36
N ALA A 442 7.71 -16.13 2.50
CA ALA A 442 7.30 -15.51 3.76
C ALA A 442 7.49 -13.98 3.73
N ILE A 443 8.55 -13.47 3.11
CA ILE A 443 8.72 -12.01 2.89
C ILE A 443 7.53 -11.46 2.07
N LEU A 444 7.14 -12.17 1.00
CA LEU A 444 6.03 -11.75 0.13
C LEU A 444 4.66 -11.81 0.81
N SER A 445 4.44 -12.79 1.70
CA SER A 445 3.09 -13.12 2.22
C SER A 445 2.84 -12.77 3.69
N LYS A 446 3.89 -12.63 4.52
CA LYS A 446 3.75 -12.36 5.97
C LYS A 446 4.01 -10.92 6.36
N VAL A 447 4.54 -10.10 5.46
CA VAL A 447 4.74 -8.66 5.69
C VAL A 447 3.50 -7.94 5.15
N PRO A 448 2.60 -7.40 6.00
CA PRO A 448 1.30 -6.90 5.56
C PRO A 448 1.42 -5.81 4.48
N GLN A 449 2.43 -4.95 4.59
CA GLN A 449 2.67 -3.85 3.65
C GLN A 449 3.05 -4.36 2.26
N ASN A 450 3.64 -5.55 2.14
CA ASN A 450 3.94 -6.16 0.84
C ASN A 450 2.68 -6.69 0.15
N LEU A 451 1.58 -6.91 0.88
CA LEU A 451 0.29 -7.34 0.32
C LEU A 451 -0.58 -6.18 -0.17
N ASP A 452 -0.19 -4.93 0.11
CA ASP A 452 -0.90 -3.74 -0.37
C ASP A 452 -0.35 -3.30 -1.75
N PRO A 453 -1.15 -3.37 -2.83
CA PRO A 453 -0.75 -2.88 -4.15
C PRO A 453 -0.32 -1.42 -4.15
N TRP A 454 -0.93 -0.57 -3.32
CA TRP A 454 -0.55 0.83 -3.23
C TRP A 454 0.88 0.98 -2.71
N VAL A 455 1.26 0.19 -1.69
CA VAL A 455 2.61 0.20 -1.12
C VAL A 455 3.65 -0.25 -2.16
N THR A 456 3.42 -1.39 -2.81
CA THR A 456 4.37 -1.95 -3.81
C THR A 456 4.58 -1.03 -5.01
N LEU A 457 3.58 -0.21 -5.35
CA LEU A 457 3.64 0.79 -6.42
C LEU A 457 4.15 2.17 -5.97
N ASN A 458 4.10 2.53 -4.69
CA ASN A 458 4.32 3.93 -4.28
C ASN A 458 5.33 4.15 -3.15
N MET A 459 5.78 3.11 -2.45
CA MET A 459 6.66 3.24 -1.28
C MET A 459 7.96 3.98 -1.59
N ARG A 460 8.37 4.87 -0.68
CA ARG A 460 9.71 5.51 -0.70
C ARG A 460 10.44 5.41 0.63
N SER A 461 9.70 5.50 1.73
CA SER A 461 10.25 5.49 3.08
C SER A 461 9.24 4.92 4.08
N VAL A 462 9.73 4.55 5.26
CA VAL A 462 8.94 4.17 6.43
C VAL A 462 9.16 5.22 7.53
N THR A 463 8.10 5.72 8.13
CA THR A 463 8.18 6.73 9.21
C THR A 463 8.63 6.10 10.53
N LYS A 464 8.92 6.95 11.52
CA LYS A 464 9.20 6.48 12.90
C LYS A 464 8.01 5.76 13.54
N GLN A 465 6.80 6.03 13.05
CA GLN A 465 5.55 5.38 13.45
C GLN A 465 5.24 4.16 12.57
N HIS A 466 6.24 3.59 11.90
CA HIS A 466 6.14 2.37 11.09
C HIS A 466 5.21 2.44 9.86
N LYS A 467 4.74 3.65 9.50
CA LYS A 467 3.89 3.86 8.32
C LYS A 467 4.72 3.97 7.05
N VAL A 468 4.30 3.28 6.00
CA VAL A 468 4.86 3.43 4.65
C VAL A 468 4.36 4.73 4.01
N ILE A 469 5.27 5.51 3.45
CA ILE A 469 4.93 6.78 2.79
C ILE A 469 5.59 6.90 1.41
N ARG A 470 4.88 7.60 0.50
CA ARG A 470 5.33 7.91 -0.86
C ARG A 470 6.12 9.22 -0.98
N LYS A 471 6.24 9.99 0.11
CA LYS A 471 6.88 11.32 0.14
C LYS A 471 8.23 11.26 0.86
N LYS A 472 8.98 12.36 0.82
CA LYS A 472 10.17 12.54 1.66
C LYS A 472 9.75 12.61 3.14
N GLY A 473 10.59 12.06 4.01
CA GLY A 473 10.30 11.84 5.44
C GLY A 473 10.57 10.38 5.80
N GLY A 474 10.96 10.10 7.04
CA GLY A 474 11.27 8.74 7.50
C GLY A 474 12.55 8.14 6.93
N THR A 475 12.74 6.84 7.18
CA THR A 475 13.88 6.04 6.74
C THR A 475 13.59 5.43 5.37
N PRO A 476 14.49 5.55 4.37
CA PRO A 476 14.33 4.88 3.09
C PRO A 476 14.10 3.37 3.26
N TRP A 477 13.10 2.81 2.56
CA TRP A 477 12.80 1.38 2.69
C TRP A 477 14.01 0.51 2.30
N ALA A 478 14.75 0.92 1.25
CA ALA A 478 15.94 0.21 0.79
C ALA A 478 17.03 0.18 1.87
N LYS A 479 17.13 1.21 2.72
CA LYS A 479 18.05 1.20 3.87
C LYS A 479 17.64 0.14 4.89
N LEU A 480 16.37 0.12 5.29
CA LEU A 480 15.84 -0.88 6.22
C LEU A 480 16.00 -2.30 5.68
N TYR A 481 15.73 -2.51 4.40
CA TYR A 481 15.90 -3.81 3.75
C TYR A 481 17.36 -4.29 3.82
N ASN A 482 18.33 -3.42 3.55
CA ASN A 482 19.75 -3.80 3.65
C ASN A 482 20.19 -4.03 5.09
N GLU A 483 19.65 -3.29 6.06
CA GLU A 483 19.88 -3.53 7.48
C GLU A 483 19.40 -4.95 7.86
N ASP A 484 18.18 -5.31 7.50
CA ASP A 484 17.62 -6.66 7.76
C ASP A 484 18.46 -7.77 7.09
N MET A 485 18.78 -7.60 5.80
CA MET A 485 19.59 -8.58 5.07
C MET A 485 21.02 -8.71 5.64
N SER A 486 21.55 -7.68 6.31
CA SER A 486 22.88 -7.74 6.94
C SER A 486 22.90 -8.60 8.21
N LEU A 487 21.74 -8.89 8.80
CA LEU A 487 21.60 -9.75 9.99
C LEU A 487 21.52 -11.24 9.64
N CYS A 488 21.27 -11.59 8.38
CA CYS A 488 21.14 -12.98 7.93
C CYS A 488 22.48 -13.73 7.91
N THR A 489 22.61 -14.79 8.71
CA THR A 489 23.86 -15.60 8.81
C THR A 489 23.74 -17.05 8.34
N GLY A 490 22.57 -17.44 7.81
CA GLY A 490 22.27 -18.80 7.32
C GLY A 490 21.31 -19.57 8.21
N PHE A 491 20.85 -20.73 7.74
CA PHE A 491 19.84 -21.54 8.45
C PHE A 491 20.40 -22.51 9.49
N ASP A 492 21.73 -22.71 9.49
CA ASP A 492 22.42 -23.70 10.34
C ASP A 492 22.77 -23.12 11.72
N ASN A 493 22.73 -21.79 11.88
CA ASN A 493 22.94 -21.13 13.16
C ASN A 493 21.64 -21.16 13.96
N GLU A 494 21.52 -22.08 14.92
CA GLU A 494 20.59 -21.92 16.03
C GLU A 494 21.06 -20.71 16.85
N LEU A 495 20.15 -19.80 17.21
CA LEU A 495 20.45 -18.59 17.98
C LEU A 495 21.23 -18.94 19.27
N HIS A 496 22.56 -18.87 19.23
CA HIS A 496 23.41 -19.04 20.39
C HIS A 496 23.42 -17.72 21.18
N ALA A 497 22.54 -17.65 22.18
CA ALA A 497 22.59 -16.60 23.19
C ALA A 497 23.72 -16.91 24.20
N ASP A 498 24.99 -16.78 23.80
CA ASP A 498 26.09 -16.70 24.77
C ASP A 498 26.38 -15.24 25.13
N GLY A 499 26.42 -14.96 26.43
CA GLY A 499 26.26 -13.66 27.05
C GLY A 499 27.45 -12.69 26.90
N LYS A 500 28.31 -12.87 25.90
CA LYS A 500 29.52 -12.04 25.72
C LYS A 500 29.76 -11.79 24.22
N SER A 501 29.39 -10.59 23.77
CA SER A 501 29.40 -10.08 22.37
C SER A 501 28.09 -10.30 21.60
N ARG A 502 27.09 -9.43 21.82
CA ARG A 502 25.84 -9.36 21.04
C ARG A 502 26.11 -8.86 19.61
N LYS A 503 26.60 -9.72 18.71
CA LYS A 503 26.27 -9.54 17.29
C LYS A 503 24.85 -10.09 17.10
N VAL A 504 23.97 -9.22 16.67
CA VAL A 504 22.58 -9.54 16.35
C VAL A 504 22.58 -10.37 15.06
N GLU A 505 22.09 -11.60 15.11
CA GLU A 505 22.01 -12.50 13.94
C GLU A 505 20.60 -13.06 13.79
N LEU A 506 20.19 -13.30 12.54
CA LEU A 506 18.92 -13.89 12.14
C LEU A 506 19.16 -15.17 11.32
N PRO A 507 18.37 -16.23 11.53
CA PRO A 507 18.55 -17.52 10.87
C PRO A 507 17.94 -17.52 9.46
N CYS A 508 18.45 -16.63 8.61
CA CYS A 508 17.97 -16.37 7.27
C CYS A 508 19.12 -16.30 6.27
N ARG A 509 18.79 -16.33 4.98
CA ARG A 509 19.72 -16.02 3.87
C ARG A 509 19.29 -14.72 3.19
N PRO A 510 20.22 -13.84 2.79
CA PRO A 510 19.86 -12.58 2.16
C PRO A 510 19.25 -12.79 0.76
N ALA A 511 18.42 -11.84 0.31
CA ALA A 511 17.85 -11.79 -1.03
C ALA A 511 18.07 -10.39 -1.62
N THR A 512 18.10 -10.28 -2.95
CA THR A 512 18.30 -8.98 -3.63
C THR A 512 16.98 -8.41 -4.13
N VAL A 513 16.79 -7.09 -4.08
CA VAL A 513 15.64 -6.41 -4.69
C VAL A 513 16.10 -5.44 -5.77
N ILE A 514 15.57 -5.57 -6.98
CA ILE A 514 15.80 -4.63 -8.09
C ILE A 514 14.52 -3.80 -8.30
N TYR A 515 14.66 -2.47 -8.41
CA TYR A 515 13.52 -1.56 -8.42
C TYR A 515 13.72 -0.26 -9.21
N GLY A 516 12.64 0.50 -9.38
CA GLY A 516 12.52 1.78 -10.09
C GLY A 516 11.97 2.91 -9.21
N HIS A 517 11.05 3.74 -9.74
CA HIS A 517 10.21 4.78 -9.09
C HIS A 517 10.94 5.98 -8.46
N ALA A 518 12.14 5.77 -7.94
CA ALA A 518 12.80 6.67 -7.03
C ALA A 518 13.72 7.70 -7.69
N ALA A 519 13.34 8.29 -8.84
CA ALA A 519 14.15 9.23 -9.65
C ALA A 519 14.83 10.35 -8.84
N ALA A 520 14.21 10.81 -7.76
CA ALA A 520 14.79 11.82 -6.87
C ALA A 520 16.04 11.35 -6.10
N ARG A 521 16.33 10.04 -6.09
CA ARG A 521 17.56 9.42 -5.57
C ARG A 521 18.57 9.10 -6.69
N GLY A 522 18.11 9.05 -7.94
CA GLY A 522 18.92 8.61 -9.07
C GLY A 522 19.31 7.15 -8.95
N LEU A 523 20.52 6.82 -9.39
CA LEU A 523 21.07 5.48 -9.26
C LEU A 523 21.34 5.17 -7.78
N ASP A 524 20.60 4.21 -7.21
CA ASP A 524 20.65 3.85 -5.78
C ASP A 524 21.08 2.39 -5.60
N VAL A 525 22.38 2.15 -5.72
CA VAL A 525 22.98 0.81 -5.57
C VAL A 525 23.42 0.60 -4.13
N LYS A 526 22.92 -0.46 -3.50
CA LYS A 526 23.34 -0.97 -2.17
C LYS A 526 23.68 -2.45 -2.27
N ARG A 527 24.08 -3.08 -1.16
CA ARG A 527 24.51 -4.49 -1.16
C ARG A 527 23.41 -5.46 -1.62
N TRP A 528 22.17 -5.21 -1.19
CA TRP A 528 21.01 -6.10 -1.39
C TRP A 528 19.83 -5.41 -2.10
N THR A 529 19.99 -4.15 -2.52
CA THR A 529 18.95 -3.42 -3.26
C THR A 529 19.59 -2.60 -4.38
N ILE A 530 19.00 -2.65 -5.58
CA ILE A 530 19.51 -1.95 -6.76
C ILE A 530 18.39 -1.13 -7.38
N GLY A 531 18.43 0.19 -7.21
CA GLY A 531 17.49 1.14 -7.81
C GLY A 531 17.99 1.67 -9.15
N LEU A 532 17.22 1.45 -10.22
CA LEU A 532 17.58 1.75 -11.61
C LEU A 532 16.93 3.02 -12.18
N ASP A 533 16.00 3.64 -11.45
CA ASP A 533 15.35 4.89 -11.87
C ASP A 533 16.30 6.09 -11.77
N THR A 534 17.04 6.31 -12.85
CA THR A 534 17.93 7.46 -13.01
C THR A 534 17.22 8.71 -13.58
N GLY A 535 15.89 8.69 -13.72
CA GLY A 535 15.09 9.83 -14.11
C GLY A 535 15.23 10.25 -15.58
N CYS A 536 15.16 9.32 -16.53
CA CYS A 536 15.34 9.60 -17.96
C CYS A 536 14.41 10.71 -18.48
N VAL A 537 13.13 10.66 -18.13
CA VAL A 537 12.14 11.69 -18.53
C VAL A 537 12.47 13.10 -18.01
N TYR A 538 13.30 13.20 -16.97
CA TYR A 538 13.82 14.46 -16.44
C TYR A 538 15.13 14.89 -17.10
N LYS A 539 15.38 14.45 -18.34
CA LYS A 539 16.58 14.75 -19.14
C LYS A 539 17.89 14.28 -18.49
N ARG A 540 17.81 13.25 -17.63
CA ARG A 540 18.99 12.65 -16.98
C ARG A 540 19.47 11.45 -17.77
N ARG A 541 19.32 10.23 -17.24
CA ARG A 541 19.84 9.00 -17.86
C ARG A 541 18.80 7.90 -17.83
N LEU A 542 18.90 6.96 -18.77
CA LEU A 542 18.23 5.66 -18.71
C LEU A 542 19.29 4.61 -18.42
N THR A 543 19.05 3.79 -17.39
CA THR A 543 20.03 2.85 -16.86
C THR A 543 19.51 1.42 -16.91
N ALA A 544 20.41 0.49 -17.22
CA ALA A 544 20.16 -0.94 -17.16
C ALA A 544 21.22 -1.66 -16.33
N LEU A 545 20.82 -2.77 -15.71
CA LEU A 545 21.69 -3.76 -15.08
C LEU A 545 21.71 -5.02 -15.95
N VAL A 546 22.91 -5.50 -16.28
CA VAL A 546 23.13 -6.73 -17.05
C VAL A 546 23.68 -7.80 -16.12
N LEU A 547 23.01 -8.95 -16.07
CA LEU A 547 23.37 -10.14 -15.30
C LEU A 547 23.60 -11.34 -16.23
N GLY A 548 24.38 -12.33 -15.80
CA GLY A 548 24.71 -13.51 -16.61
C GLY A 548 25.70 -13.25 -17.75
N GLY A 549 25.68 -14.10 -18.78
CA GLY A 549 26.60 -14.05 -19.90
C GLY A 549 28.06 -14.19 -19.43
N LYS A 550 28.89 -13.17 -19.71
CA LYS A 550 30.29 -13.14 -19.23
C LYS A 550 30.45 -13.13 -17.70
N TYR A 551 29.35 -12.91 -16.95
CA TYR A 551 29.33 -12.99 -15.49
C TYR A 551 28.70 -14.28 -14.95
N ALA A 552 28.24 -15.19 -15.82
CA ALA A 552 27.55 -16.42 -15.43
C ALA A 552 28.38 -17.30 -14.48
N SER A 553 29.69 -17.39 -14.70
CA SER A 553 30.61 -18.13 -13.82
C SER A 553 30.60 -17.65 -12.35
N THR A 554 30.25 -16.38 -12.10
CA THR A 554 30.15 -15.85 -10.72
C THR A 554 28.94 -16.40 -9.95
N TYR A 555 28.02 -17.06 -10.63
CA TYR A 555 26.81 -17.66 -10.05
C TYR A 555 26.96 -19.16 -9.81
N THR A 556 27.82 -19.82 -10.58
CA THR A 556 28.03 -21.27 -10.50
C THR A 556 29.19 -21.68 -9.58
N ASP A 557 30.10 -20.75 -9.26
CA ASP A 557 31.30 -21.06 -8.50
C ASP A 557 31.02 -21.14 -6.99
N THR A 558 31.04 -22.36 -6.43
CA THR A 558 30.93 -22.61 -4.98
C THR A 558 32.19 -22.23 -4.19
N ASN A 559 33.24 -21.80 -4.86
CA ASN A 559 34.52 -21.50 -4.23
C ASN A 559 34.45 -20.14 -3.50
N THR A 560 34.35 -20.23 -2.18
CA THR A 560 34.23 -19.15 -1.21
C THR A 560 35.49 -18.28 -1.12
N TYR A 561 35.80 -17.53 -2.16
CA TYR A 561 36.66 -16.35 -2.01
C TYR A 561 35.76 -15.12 -1.85
N TYR A 562 35.77 -14.55 -0.64
CA TYR A 562 35.32 -13.19 -0.41
C TYR A 562 36.09 -12.28 -1.37
N ILE A 563 35.49 -11.93 -2.51
CA ILE A 563 36.08 -10.97 -3.43
C ILE A 563 36.04 -9.62 -2.72
N SER A 564 37.20 -9.15 -2.26
CA SER A 564 37.39 -7.84 -1.66
C SER A 564 36.88 -6.75 -2.62
N GLU A 565 36.46 -5.60 -2.09
CA GLU A 565 36.01 -4.47 -2.91
C GLU A 565 37.09 -3.98 -3.90
N ASP A 566 38.34 -4.38 -3.69
CA ASP A 566 39.52 -3.97 -4.45
C ASP A 566 39.86 -4.90 -5.63
N GLY A 567 39.24 -6.08 -5.73
CA GLY A 567 39.49 -7.08 -6.78
C GLY A 567 38.56 -6.99 -8.01
N LEU A 568 37.87 -5.86 -8.20
CA LEU A 568 37.06 -5.61 -9.40
C LEU A 568 37.97 -5.08 -10.52
N GLU A 569 38.74 -5.97 -11.16
CA GLU A 569 39.50 -5.56 -12.35
C GLU A 569 38.54 -5.15 -13.46
N GLU A 570 38.63 -3.86 -13.84
CA GLU A 570 37.82 -3.22 -14.88
C GLU A 570 38.47 -3.48 -16.25
N ASP A 571 38.04 -4.55 -16.92
CA ASP A 571 38.53 -4.86 -18.26
C ASP A 571 37.79 -4.01 -19.32
N GLY A 572 38.44 -2.93 -19.77
CA GLY A 572 38.15 -2.22 -21.02
C GLY A 572 36.98 -1.23 -21.03
N GLN A 573 37.23 -0.08 -21.67
CA GLN A 573 36.35 1.07 -21.97
C GLN A 573 35.24 1.34 -20.94
N GLU A 574 35.55 2.26 -20.04
CA GLU A 574 34.68 2.73 -18.96
C GLU A 574 33.26 3.02 -19.46
N ASP A 575 32.28 2.22 -19.05
CA ASP A 575 30.89 2.63 -19.15
C ASP A 575 30.67 3.75 -18.13
N GLU A 576 30.50 4.97 -18.63
CA GLU A 576 30.27 6.14 -17.81
C GLU A 576 28.88 6.10 -17.18
N VAL A 577 28.82 5.54 -15.97
CA VAL A 577 27.65 5.51 -15.11
C VAL A 577 27.82 6.55 -14.01
N PHE A 578 26.77 7.31 -13.73
CA PHE A 578 26.81 8.44 -12.80
C PHE A 578 25.72 8.33 -11.75
N ASP A 579 26.00 8.79 -10.53
CA ASP A 579 25.00 9.03 -9.51
C ASP A 579 24.18 10.30 -9.79
N ILE A 580 23.27 10.65 -8.88
CA ILE A 580 22.41 11.83 -9.03
C ILE A 580 23.19 13.16 -9.01
N ASP A 581 24.37 13.19 -8.39
CA ASP A 581 25.24 14.37 -8.31
C ASP A 581 26.18 14.49 -9.52
N GLY A 582 26.09 13.56 -10.48
CA GLY A 582 26.95 13.51 -11.65
C GLY A 582 28.34 12.94 -11.35
N LYS A 583 28.55 12.29 -10.20
CA LYS A 583 29.80 11.61 -9.88
C LYS A 583 29.81 10.24 -10.52
N ARG A 584 30.95 9.85 -11.06
CA ARG A 584 31.11 8.54 -11.68
C ARG A 584 31.06 7.44 -10.64
N VAL A 585 30.31 6.38 -10.96
CA VAL A 585 30.11 5.20 -10.12
C VAL A 585 30.74 4.00 -10.82
N ARG A 586 31.24 3.02 -10.06
CA ARG A 586 31.72 1.74 -10.61
C ARG A 586 30.61 1.08 -11.41
N SER A 587 30.93 0.65 -12.63
CA SER A 587 29.96 -0.01 -13.50
C SER A 587 29.67 -1.45 -13.07
N ILE A 588 30.61 -2.11 -12.38
CA ILE A 588 30.41 -3.46 -11.82
C ILE A 588 29.84 -3.37 -10.41
N VAL A 589 28.73 -4.07 -10.18
CA VAL A 589 28.02 -4.11 -8.90
C VAL A 589 27.86 -5.55 -8.41
N ARG A 590 27.80 -5.73 -7.09
CA ARG A 590 27.50 -7.03 -6.48
C ARG A 590 26.00 -7.33 -6.65
N PHE A 591 25.67 -8.59 -6.89
CA PHE A 591 24.30 -9.05 -7.02
C PHE A 591 24.16 -10.45 -6.41
N GLY A 592 23.12 -10.68 -5.60
CA GLY A 592 22.99 -11.93 -4.85
C GLY A 592 24.15 -12.13 -3.87
N GLU A 593 24.35 -13.37 -3.39
CA GLU A 593 25.41 -13.70 -2.42
C GLU A 593 26.81 -13.59 -3.05
N HIS A 594 26.99 -14.13 -4.25
CA HIS A 594 28.30 -14.29 -4.91
C HIS A 594 28.38 -13.65 -6.30
N GLY A 595 27.25 -13.29 -6.90
CA GLY A 595 27.16 -12.83 -8.27
C GLY A 595 27.60 -11.38 -8.50
N LYS A 596 27.79 -11.05 -9.77
CA LYS A 596 28.11 -9.70 -10.24
C LYS A 596 27.21 -9.29 -11.40
N GLY A 597 26.93 -8.00 -11.50
CA GLY A 597 26.25 -7.40 -12.64
C GLY A 597 27.01 -6.19 -13.16
N LYS A 598 26.70 -5.78 -14.40
CA LYS A 598 27.26 -4.56 -15.00
C LYS A 598 26.15 -3.56 -15.33
N LEU A 599 26.35 -2.31 -14.90
CA LEU A 599 25.50 -1.18 -15.20
C LEU A 599 25.87 -0.56 -16.55
N TYR A 600 24.84 -0.21 -17.31
CA TYR A 600 24.92 0.53 -18.56
C TYR A 600 23.98 1.72 -18.49
N SER A 601 24.37 2.85 -19.08
CA SER A 601 23.47 4.00 -19.12
C SER A 601 23.65 4.84 -20.39
N VAL A 602 22.57 5.49 -20.82
CA VAL A 602 22.58 6.46 -21.92
C VAL A 602 22.01 7.79 -21.44
N SER A 603 22.50 8.90 -22.00
CA SER A 603 21.93 10.22 -21.70
C SER A 603 20.54 10.38 -22.31
N CYS A 604 19.63 11.00 -21.56
CA CYS A 604 18.29 11.38 -21.97
C CYS A 604 18.14 12.89 -22.22
N SER A 605 19.24 13.65 -22.13
CA SER A 605 19.32 15.06 -22.48
C SER A 605 19.06 15.33 -23.96
#